data_AF-A0A0D0B5Y4-F1
#
_entry.id   AF-A0A0D0B5Y4-F1
#
_cell.length_a   1.000
_cell.length_b   1.000
_cell.length_c   1.000
_cell.angle_alpha   90.00
_cell.angle_beta   90.00
_cell.angle_gamma   90.00
#
_symmetry.space_group_name_H-M   'P 1'
#
loop_
_entity.id
_entity.type
_entity.pdbx_description
1 polymer ?
#
loop_
_entity_poly.entity_id
_entity_poly.type
_entity_poly.pdbx_seq_one_letter_code
_entity_poly.pdbx_strand_id
1 'polypeptide(L)'
;MAAYAAQGHMMDEVTVVLNSLCNHHAYYTALSRGRSVANTTILQGFDPKVITGGASGSLRKEFRELQLLNDITCLRYEGELDSSVQGST
;
A
#
# COMPACT_ATOMS: atom_id res chain seq x y z
N MET A 1 -8.62 -10.23 15.45
CA MET A 1 -9.14 -9.78 14.14
C MET A 1 -8.09 -10.08 13.08
N ALA A 2 -8.43 -10.75 11.98
CA ALA A 2 -7.47 -11.03 10.89
C ALA A 2 -7.11 -9.74 10.14
N ALA A 3 -5.89 -9.65 9.58
CA ALA A 3 -5.41 -8.46 8.89
C ALA A 3 -6.34 -8.00 7.75
N TYR A 4 -6.94 -8.94 7.01
CA TYR A 4 -7.89 -8.64 5.94
C TYR A 4 -9.18 -7.97 6.44
N ALA A 5 -9.76 -8.47 7.54
CA ALA A 5 -10.98 -7.92 8.11
C ALA A 5 -10.77 -6.51 8.70
N ALA A 6 -9.52 -6.14 9.00
CA ALA A 6 -9.18 -4.87 9.60
C ALA A 6 -8.79 -3.77 8.58
N GLN A 7 -8.86 -4.08 7.28
CA GLN A 7 -8.55 -3.13 6.22
C GLN A 7 -9.49 -1.92 6.27
N GLY A 8 -8.92 -0.72 6.25
CA GLY A 8 -9.68 0.54 6.28
C GLY A 8 -10.14 1.00 7.67
N HIS A 9 -9.79 0.26 8.74
CA HIS A 9 -10.16 0.62 10.11
C HIS A 9 -8.97 1.22 10.87
N MET A 10 -9.09 2.47 11.35
CA MET A 10 -8.09 3.09 12.23
C MET A 10 -8.45 2.87 13.70
N MET A 11 -7.44 2.75 14.57
CA MET A 11 -7.61 2.63 16.01
C MET A 11 -6.54 3.43 16.74
N ASP A 12 -6.90 3.97 17.91
CA ASP A 12 -5.98 4.76 18.74
C ASP A 12 -4.95 3.89 19.46
N GLU A 13 -5.29 2.64 19.79
CA GLU A 13 -4.38 1.62 20.31
C GLU A 13 -4.49 0.34 19.49
N VAL A 14 -3.34 -0.20 19.07
CA VAL A 14 -3.27 -1.35 18.16
C VAL A 14 -2.26 -2.36 18.66
N THR A 15 -2.73 -3.60 18.82
CA THR A 15 -1.89 -4.76 19.11
C THR A 15 -1.89 -5.69 17.90
N VAL A 16 -0.71 -5.97 17.33
CA VAL A 16 -0.55 -6.78 16.11
C VAL A 16 0.35 -7.97 16.34
N VAL A 17 0.02 -9.09 15.69
CA VAL A 17 0.82 -10.33 15.68
C VAL A 17 1.28 -10.55 14.25
N LEU A 18 2.53 -10.18 13.94
CA LEU A 18 3.05 -10.15 12.57
C LEU A 18 3.59 -11.49 12.07
N ASN A 19 3.95 -12.42 12.97
CA ASN A 19 4.50 -13.73 12.59
C ASN A 19 3.53 -14.62 11.81
N SER A 20 2.23 -14.39 11.95
CA SER A 20 1.16 -15.12 11.26
C SER A 20 0.90 -14.59 9.85
N LEU A 21 1.54 -13.49 9.47
CA LEU A 21 1.37 -12.82 8.19
C LEU A 21 2.55 -13.14 7.27
N CYS A 22 2.26 -13.34 5.99
CA CYS A 22 3.21 -13.89 5.02
C CYS A 22 3.53 -12.96 3.85
N ASN A 23 2.94 -11.76 3.79
CA ASN A 23 3.21 -10.82 2.71
C ASN A 23 3.26 -9.37 3.21
N HIS A 24 3.94 -8.53 2.41
CA HIS A 24 4.13 -7.11 2.71
C HIS A 24 2.79 -6.36 2.88
N HIS A 25 1.77 -6.70 2.08
CA HIS A 25 0.46 -6.05 2.16
C HIS A 25 -0.23 -6.30 3.51
N ALA A 26 -0.15 -7.51 4.04
CA ALA A 26 -0.71 -7.86 5.34
C ALA A 26 0.02 -7.15 6.48
N TYR A 27 1.36 -7.03 6.39
CA TYR A 27 2.15 -6.23 7.34
C TYR A 27 1.72 -4.77 7.32
N TYR A 28 1.63 -4.18 6.11
CA TYR A 28 1.15 -2.83 5.93
C TYR A 28 -0.25 -2.64 6.53
N THR A 29 -1.22 -3.47 6.16
CA THR A 29 -2.61 -3.37 6.64
C THR A 29 -2.71 -3.56 8.16
N ALA A 30 -1.90 -4.44 8.76
CA ALA A 30 -1.89 -4.60 10.21
C ALA A 30 -1.35 -3.35 10.92
N LEU A 31 -0.24 -2.80 10.42
CA LEU A 31 0.43 -1.63 11.02
C LEU A 31 -0.29 -0.31 10.75
N SER A 32 -0.90 -0.15 9.56
CA SER A 32 -1.59 1.07 9.14
C SER A 32 -2.88 1.36 9.90
N ARG A 33 -3.30 0.44 10.78
CA ARG A 33 -4.41 0.65 11.71
C ARG A 33 -4.03 1.58 12.86
N GLY A 34 -2.75 1.57 13.24
CA GLY A 34 -2.24 2.38 14.35
C GLY A 34 -2.07 3.82 13.91
N ARG A 35 -2.64 4.75 14.68
CA ARG A 35 -2.48 6.19 14.42
C ARG A 35 -1.11 6.72 14.85
N SER A 36 -0.47 6.06 15.82
CA SER A 36 0.83 6.44 16.38
C SER A 36 1.67 5.20 16.69
N VAL A 37 2.99 5.32 16.52
CA VAL A 37 3.95 4.28 16.91
C VAL A 37 3.91 4.02 18.40
N ALA A 38 3.72 5.07 19.22
CA ALA A 38 3.66 4.95 20.69
C ALA A 38 2.51 4.04 21.16
N ASN A 39 1.43 3.96 20.38
CA ASN A 39 0.25 3.18 20.71
C ASN A 39 0.16 1.89 19.88
N THR A 40 1.24 1.50 19.21
CA THR A 40 1.31 0.29 18.40
C THR A 40 2.22 -0.73 19.08
N THR A 41 1.64 -1.84 19.54
CA THR A 41 2.38 -2.94 20.16
C THR A 41 2.48 -4.11 19.20
N ILE A 42 3.70 -4.55 18.91
CA ILE A 42 3.96 -5.76 18.13
C ILE A 42 4.18 -6.92 19.11
N LEU A 43 3.27 -7.89 19.06
CA LEU A 43 3.41 -9.15 19.79
C LEU A 43 4.25 -10.12 18.96
N GLN A 44 5.30 -10.64 19.59
CA GLN A 44 6.28 -11.57 19.01
C GLN A 44 7.20 -10.94 17.95
N GLY A 45 8.21 -11.68 17.51
CA GLY A 45 9.09 -11.25 16.42
C GLY A 45 8.35 -11.22 15.07
N PHE A 46 8.95 -10.53 14.11
CA PHE A 46 8.51 -10.50 12.71
C PHE A 46 9.69 -10.84 11.80
N ASP A 47 9.43 -11.24 10.56
CA ASP A 47 10.48 -11.48 9.57
C ASP A 47 10.79 -10.16 8.82
N PRO A 48 11.97 -9.55 9.02
CA PRO A 48 12.33 -8.31 8.34
C PRO A 48 12.32 -8.45 6.81
N LYS A 49 12.54 -9.67 6.28
CA LYS A 49 12.55 -9.91 4.83
C LYS A 49 11.19 -9.65 4.18
N VAL A 50 10.10 -9.78 4.92
CA VAL A 50 8.75 -9.48 4.40
C VAL A 50 8.60 -7.97 4.14
N ILE A 51 9.31 -7.14 4.90
CA ILE A 51 9.33 -5.68 4.74
C ILE A 51 10.37 -5.28 3.68
N THR A 52 11.58 -5.85 3.75
CA THR A 52 12.70 -5.46 2.88
C THR A 52 12.73 -6.18 1.53
N GLY A 53 11.87 -7.18 1.32
CA GLY A 53 11.83 -8.01 0.10
C GLY A 53 11.23 -7.32 -1.13
N GLY A 54 10.73 -6.09 -0.97
CA GLY A 54 10.14 -5.30 -2.04
C GLY A 54 8.73 -5.75 -2.45
N ALA A 55 8.09 -4.94 -3.29
CA ALA A 55 6.76 -5.22 -3.81
C ALA A 55 6.77 -6.33 -4.88
N SER A 56 5.68 -7.09 -4.95
CA SER A 56 5.50 -8.11 -5.98
C SER A 56 5.61 -7.51 -7.39
N GLY A 57 5.97 -8.33 -8.37
CA GLY A 57 6.07 -7.88 -9.77
C GLY A 57 4.75 -7.33 -10.30
N SER A 58 3.61 -7.91 -9.90
CA SER A 58 2.28 -7.43 -10.27
C SER A 58 1.96 -6.06 -9.65
N LEU A 59 2.22 -5.86 -8.35
CA LEU A 59 1.95 -4.61 -7.66
C LEU A 59 2.81 -3.45 -8.21
N ARG A 60 4.07 -3.74 -8.58
CA ARG A 60 4.92 -2.74 -9.25
C ARG A 60 4.39 -2.32 -10.61
N LYS A 61 3.79 -3.24 -11.38
CA LYS A 61 3.15 -2.91 -12.66
C LYS A 61 1.93 -2.01 -12.44
N GLU A 62 1.10 -2.34 -11.48
CA GLU A 62 -0.08 -1.55 -11.11
C GLU A 62 0.31 -0.11 -10.71
N PHE A 63 1.32 0.06 -9.83
CA PHE A 63 1.80 1.39 -9.48
C PHE A 63 2.37 2.16 -10.67
N ARG A 64 3.09 1.49 -11.58
CA ARG A 64 3.60 2.11 -12.81
C ARG A 64 2.46 2.57 -13.71
N GLU A 65 1.41 1.77 -13.85
CA GLU A 65 0.23 2.12 -14.66
C GLU A 65 -0.54 3.30 -14.06
N LEU A 66 -0.70 3.32 -12.73
CA LEU A 66 -1.30 4.47 -12.02
C LEU A 66 -0.47 5.74 -12.16
N GLN A 67 0.85 5.64 -12.08
CA GLN A 67 1.74 6.79 -12.28
C GLN A 67 1.65 7.30 -13.72
N LEU A 68 1.68 6.42 -14.71
CA LEU A 68 1.51 6.79 -16.11
C LEU A 68 0.15 7.46 -16.36
N LEU A 69 -0.92 6.93 -15.75
CA LEU A 69 -2.25 7.53 -15.83
C LEU A 69 -2.29 8.93 -15.21
N ASN A 70 -1.64 9.11 -14.06
CA ASN A 70 -1.52 10.40 -13.41
C ASN A 70 -0.77 11.40 -14.31
N ASP A 71 0.37 11.01 -14.87
CA ASP A 71 1.19 11.85 -15.74
C ASP A 71 0.41 12.28 -17.00
N ILE A 72 -0.31 11.36 -17.65
CA ILE A 72 -1.18 11.67 -18.79
C ILE A 72 -2.29 12.64 -18.38
N THR A 73 -2.87 12.46 -17.19
CA THR A 73 -3.94 13.32 -16.67
C THR A 73 -3.43 14.73 -16.38
N CYS A 74 -2.24 14.86 -15.79
CA CYS A 74 -1.56 16.14 -15.56
C CYS A 74 -1.28 16.85 -16.88
N LEU A 75 -0.63 16.20 -17.84
CA LEU A 75 -0.31 16.77 -19.15
C LEU A 75 -1.58 17.21 -19.90
N ARG A 76 -2.67 16.43 -19.80
CA ARG A 76 -3.95 16.81 -20.41
C ARG A 76 -4.54 18.06 -19.76
N TYR A 77 -4.47 18.16 -18.43
CA TYR A 77 -4.95 19.32 -17.69
C TYR A 77 -4.15 20.59 -18.02
N GLU A 78 -2.84 20.45 -18.17
CA GLU A 78 -1.92 21.54 -18.52
C GLU A 78 -1.98 21.92 -20.01
N GLY A 79 -2.65 21.11 -20.85
CA GLY A 79 -2.76 21.31 -22.29
C GLY A 79 -1.48 20.93 -23.06
N GLU A 80 -0.55 20.24 -22.41
CA GLU A 80 0.72 19.80 -22.99
C GLU A 80 0.66 18.38 -23.57
N LEU A 81 -0.44 17.66 -23.34
CA LEU A 81 -0.63 16.32 -23.91
C LEU A 81 -0.83 16.40 -25.43
N ASP A 82 -0.04 15.63 -26.17
CA ASP A 82 -0.17 15.50 -27.61
C ASP A 82 -1.58 15.04 -28.01
N SER A 83 -2.18 15.75 -28.98
CA SER A 83 -3.52 15.48 -29.53
C SER A 83 -3.73 14.05 -30.06
N SER A 84 -2.65 13.35 -30.40
CA SER A 84 -2.65 11.95 -30.85
C SER A 84 -2.89 10.95 -29.71
N VAL A 85 -2.67 11.36 -28.45
CA VAL A 85 -2.88 10.50 -27.28
C VAL A 85 -4.35 10.54 -26.86
N GLN A 86 -5.12 9.64 -27.46
CA GLN A 86 -6.53 9.40 -27.15
C GLN A 86 -6.64 8.25 -26.14
N GLY A 87 -7.45 8.42 -25.09
CA GLY A 87 -7.73 7.35 -24.12
C GLY A 87 -8.94 6.53 -24.59
N SER A 88 -8.84 5.21 -24.53
CA SER A 88 -10.03 4.35 -24.58
C SER A 88 -10.69 4.40 -23.21
N THR A 89 -11.84 5.06 -23.10
CA THR A 89 -12.77 4.85 -21.98
C THR A 89 -13.42 3.49 -22.04
#